data_AF-A0A517T2C7-F1
#
_entry.id   AF-A0A517T2C7-F1
#
_cell.length_a   1.000
_cell.length_b   1.000
_cell.length_c   1.000
_cell.angle_alpha   90.00
_cell.angle_beta   90.00
_cell.angle_gamma   90.00
#
_symmetry.space_group_name_H-M   'P 1'
#
loop_
_entity.id
_entity.type
_entity.pdbx_description
1 polymer ?
#
loop_
_entity_poly.entity_id
_entity_poly.type
_entity_poly.pdbx_seq_one_letter_code
_entity_poly.pdbx_strand_id
1 'polypeptide(L)'
;MLHSFAHLLVTSVSLECGYPASSIRERIYAIPDVGYGVLLFTGTSDAEGTLGGLVQVGRRIHEHIRTALNMGELCSNDPVCAQHDPANQHERRYLHGAACHGCLLISETSCEQHKEFLDRALVVPTVDSLGIEFFGRS
;
A
#
# COMPACT_ATOMS: atom_id res chain seq x y z
N MET A 1 -6.12 -7.16 -0.40
CA MET A 1 -6.57 -5.93 0.32
C MET A 1 -5.53 -5.41 1.30
N LEU A 2 -5.29 -6.04 2.46
CA LEU A 2 -4.38 -5.50 3.51
C LEU A 2 -2.97 -5.17 3.00
N HIS A 3 -2.41 -6.03 2.16
CA HIS A 3 -1.12 -5.81 1.52
C HIS A 3 -1.10 -4.53 0.66
N SER A 4 -2.12 -4.34 -0.18
CA SER A 4 -2.27 -3.13 -0.99
C SER A 4 -2.49 -1.87 -0.14
N PHE A 5 -3.28 -1.99 0.94
CA PHE A 5 -3.46 -0.90 1.90
C PHE A 5 -2.15 -0.51 2.56
N ALA A 6 -1.35 -1.50 2.96
CA ALA A 6 -0.06 -1.29 3.59
C ALA A 6 0.96 -0.62 2.64
N HIS A 7 0.99 -0.96 1.35
CA HIS A 7 1.79 -0.25 0.34
C HIS A 7 1.37 1.22 0.16
N LEU A 8 0.07 1.52 0.16
CA LEU A 8 -0.41 2.92 0.14
C LEU A 8 0.01 3.67 1.41
N LEU A 9 -0.07 3.00 2.57
CA LEU A 9 0.35 3.53 3.86
C LEU A 9 1.86 3.81 3.91
N VAL A 10 2.70 2.87 3.46
CA VAL A 10 4.16 3.07 3.37
C VAL A 10 4.47 4.30 2.53
N THR A 11 3.80 4.45 1.38
CA THR A 11 3.96 5.61 0.51
C THR A 11 3.57 6.90 1.24
N SER A 12 2.36 6.97 1.82
CA SER A 12 1.89 8.15 2.56
C SER A 12 2.79 8.50 3.75
N VAL A 13 3.22 7.51 4.53
CA VAL A 13 4.08 7.71 5.70
C VAL A 13 5.47 8.19 5.28
N SER A 14 6.04 7.66 4.20
CA SER A 14 7.38 8.04 3.71
C SER A 14 7.50 9.51 3.33
N LEU A 15 6.38 10.16 2.96
CA LEU A 15 6.34 11.58 2.62
C LEU A 15 6.58 12.49 3.83
N GLU A 16 6.31 12.01 5.06
CA GLU A 16 6.32 12.86 6.27
C GLU A 16 7.22 12.32 7.40
N CYS A 17 7.53 11.02 7.44
CA CYS A 17 8.25 10.42 8.57
C CYS A 17 9.77 10.68 8.59
N GLY A 18 10.32 11.32 7.56
CA GLY A 18 11.76 11.57 7.42
C GLY A 18 12.59 10.34 7.02
N TYR A 19 11.95 9.19 6.78
CA TYR A 19 12.59 7.99 6.26
C TYR A 19 12.23 7.78 4.78
N PRO A 20 13.20 7.38 3.93
CA PRO A 20 12.86 6.96 2.57
C PRO A 20 11.96 5.72 2.61
N ALA A 21 11.04 5.61 1.64
CA ALA A 21 10.12 4.46 1.56
C ALA A 21 10.86 3.10 1.59
N SER A 22 12.07 3.02 1.03
CA SER A 22 12.90 1.81 0.98
C SER A 22 13.42 1.32 2.33
N SER A 23 13.42 2.16 3.37
CA SER A 23 13.83 1.79 4.73
C SER A 23 12.65 1.45 5.65
N ILE A 24 11.42 1.74 5.22
CA ILE A 24 10.19 1.37 5.90
C ILE A 24 9.78 -0.01 5.37
N ARG A 25 9.65 -0.98 6.26
CA ARG A 25 9.21 -2.33 5.97
C ARG A 25 7.79 -2.52 6.48
N GLU A 26 7.05 -3.36 5.77
CA GLU A 26 5.74 -3.81 6.20
C GLU A 26 5.71 -5.29 6.56
N ARG A 27 4.82 -5.64 7.48
CA ARG A 27 4.43 -7.02 7.75
C ARG A 27 2.93 -7.11 7.93
N ILE A 28 2.33 -8.07 7.24
CA ILE A 28 0.88 -8.31 7.26
C ILE A 28 0.56 -9.44 8.23
N TYR A 29 -0.38 -9.18 9.13
CA TYR A 29 -1.00 -10.19 9.98
C TYR A 29 -2.44 -10.39 9.50
N ALA A 30 -2.75 -11.60 9.05
CA ALA A 30 -4.10 -11.96 8.64
C ALA A 30 -4.41 -13.35 9.20
N ILE A 31 -4.76 -13.41 10.48
CA ILE A 31 -4.98 -14.65 11.21
C ILE A 31 -6.50 -14.79 11.42
N PRO A 32 -7.18 -15.71 10.73
CA PRO A 32 -8.60 -15.96 10.94
C PRO A 32 -8.92 -16.17 12.42
N ASP A 33 -10.06 -15.64 12.86
CA ASP A 33 -10.57 -15.72 14.24
C ASP A 33 -9.71 -15.03 15.33
N VAL A 34 -8.54 -14.50 14.98
CA VAL A 34 -7.66 -13.74 15.90
C VAL A 34 -7.65 -12.26 15.56
N GLY A 35 -7.43 -11.92 14.28
CA GLY A 35 -7.44 -10.54 13.84
C GLY A 35 -6.54 -10.25 12.63
N TYR A 36 -6.64 -9.00 12.20
CA TYR A 36 -5.95 -8.48 11.02
C TYR A 36 -5.18 -7.22 11.39
N GLY A 37 -3.98 -7.06 10.85
CA GLY A 37 -3.12 -5.92 11.17
C GLY A 37 -2.00 -5.71 10.17
N VAL A 38 -1.53 -4.46 10.12
CA VAL A 38 -0.36 -4.03 9.36
C VAL A 38 0.65 -3.48 10.35
N LEU A 39 1.86 -4.00 10.33
CA LEU A 39 2.99 -3.46 11.08
C LEU A 39 3.92 -2.73 10.12
N LEU A 40 4.17 -1.45 10.38
CA LEU A 40 5.22 -0.67 9.73
C LEU A 40 6.39 -0.52 10.68
N PHE A 41 7.60 -0.80 10.21
CA PHE A 41 8.82 -0.76 11.02
C PHE A 41 10.04 -0.37 10.18
N THR A 42 11.11 0.06 10.81
CA THR A 42 12.39 0.34 10.14
C THR A 42 13.41 -0.73 10.50
N GLY A 43 14.22 -1.14 9.53
CA GLY A 43 15.14 -2.29 9.67
C GLY A 43 16.57 -1.95 10.10
N THR A 44 16.89 -0.68 10.35
CA THR A 44 18.26 -0.23 10.64
C THR A 44 18.40 0.17 12.11
N SER A 45 19.33 -0.47 12.81
CA SER A 45 19.79 -0.05 14.15
C SER A 45 20.57 1.27 14.12
N ASP A 46 21.14 1.64 12.96
CA ASP A 46 22.06 2.76 12.76
C ASP A 46 21.50 3.91 11.91
N ALA A 47 20.18 4.12 11.90
CA ALA A 47 19.67 5.35 11.31
C ALA A 47 19.84 6.50 12.31
N GLU A 48 20.63 7.51 11.94
CA GLU A 48 20.66 8.86 12.53
C GLU A 48 19.30 9.61 12.42
N GLY A 49 18.19 8.89 12.35
CA GLY A 49 16.84 9.41 12.46
C GLY A 49 16.34 9.17 13.87
N THR A 50 16.05 10.24 14.61
CA THR A 50 15.40 10.15 15.92
C THR A 50 14.21 9.20 15.82
N LEU A 51 14.12 8.17 16.67
CA LEU A 51 12.98 7.25 16.81
C LEU A 51 11.60 7.94 16.87
N GLY A 52 11.58 9.28 17.03
CA GLY A 52 10.41 10.13 16.88
C GLY A 52 9.75 10.14 15.49
N GLY A 53 10.42 9.80 14.38
CA GLY A 53 9.82 9.92 13.03
C GLY A 53 8.54 9.07 12.86
N LEU A 54 8.70 7.74 12.88
CA LEU A 54 7.56 6.82 12.73
C LEU A 54 6.60 6.88 13.93
N VAL A 55 7.11 7.13 15.14
CA VAL A 55 6.30 7.28 16.35
C VAL A 55 5.39 8.51 16.26
N GLN A 56 5.89 9.62 15.73
CA GLN A 56 5.11 10.85 15.56
C GLN A 56 4.06 10.70 14.45
N VAL A 57 4.39 10.00 13.36
CA VAL A 57 3.41 9.56 12.35
C VAL A 57 2.31 8.72 13.00
N GLY A 58 2.67 7.78 13.88
CA GLY A 58 1.70 6.94 14.60
C GLY A 58 0.67 7.75 15.40
N ARG A 59 1.05 8.90 15.95
CA ARG A 59 0.12 9.81 16.66
C ARG A 59 -0.89 10.50 15.73
N ARG A 60 -0.57 10.62 14.45
CA ARG A 60 -1.41 11.22 13.40
C ARG A 60 -1.83 10.19 12.35
N ILE A 61 -1.90 8.91 12.74
CA ILE A 61 -2.14 7.80 11.79
C ILE A 61 -3.41 7.98 10.96
N HIS A 62 -4.46 8.57 11.53
CA HIS A 62 -5.71 8.84 10.83
C HIS A 62 -5.52 9.75 9.61
N GLU A 63 -4.59 10.72 9.69
CA GLU A 63 -4.28 11.63 8.58
C GLU A 63 -3.54 10.90 7.46
N HIS A 64 -2.56 10.06 7.82
CA HIS A 64 -1.82 9.26 6.86
C HIS A 64 -2.71 8.20 6.19
N ILE A 65 -3.65 7.60 6.92
CA ILE A 65 -4.67 6.71 6.32
C ILE A 65 -5.49 7.50 5.31
N ARG A 66 -6.02 8.68 5.67
CA ARG A 66 -6.80 9.50 4.74
C ARG A 66 -6.00 9.87 3.49
N THR A 67 -4.75 10.26 3.66
CA THR A 67 -3.85 10.57 2.54
C THR A 67 -3.58 9.35 1.67
N ALA A 68 -3.30 8.18 2.27
CA ALA A 68 -3.09 6.93 1.56
C ALA A 68 -4.31 6.53 0.72
N LEU A 69 -5.53 6.67 1.26
CA LEU A 69 -6.77 6.39 0.53
C LEU A 69 -6.97 7.37 -0.63
N ASN A 70 -6.80 8.67 -0.40
CA ASN A 70 -6.91 9.70 -1.45
C ASN A 70 -5.89 9.46 -2.58
N MET A 71 -4.65 9.10 -2.23
CA MET A 71 -3.61 8.76 -3.22
C MET A 71 -3.98 7.48 -3.97
N GLY A 72 -4.56 6.49 -3.30
CA GLY A 72 -4.98 5.23 -3.92
C GLY A 72 -6.04 5.41 -5.01
N GLU A 73 -6.93 6.40 -4.89
CA GLU A 73 -7.94 6.71 -5.91
C GLU A 73 -7.32 7.27 -7.21
N LEU A 74 -6.07 7.76 -7.14
CA LEU A 74 -5.39 8.41 -8.26
C LEU A 74 -4.26 7.51 -8.80
N CYS A 75 -4.29 7.20 -10.09
CA CYS A 75 -3.13 6.61 -10.77
C CYS A 75 -2.94 7.24 -12.14
N SER A 76 -1.69 7.64 -12.42
CA SER A 76 -1.30 8.19 -13.71
C SER A 76 -1.43 7.21 -14.88
N ASN A 77 -1.51 5.91 -14.59
CA ASN A 77 -1.67 4.85 -15.58
C ASN A 77 -3.13 4.42 -15.77
N ASP A 78 -4.10 5.11 -15.17
CA ASP A 78 -5.51 4.85 -15.46
C ASP A 78 -5.88 5.29 -16.88
N PRO A 79 -6.78 4.55 -17.56
CA PRO A 79 -7.54 3.38 -17.07
C PRO A 79 -6.80 2.04 -17.18
N VAL A 80 -5.64 1.98 -17.86
CA VAL A 80 -4.88 0.74 -18.13
C VAL A 80 -4.53 0.01 -16.83
N CYS A 81 -4.16 0.74 -15.77
CA CYS A 81 -3.91 0.12 -14.47
C CYS A 81 -5.19 -0.47 -13.86
N ALA A 82 -6.29 0.29 -13.83
CA ALA A 82 -7.55 -0.16 -13.24
C ALA A 82 -8.16 -1.36 -13.98
N GLN A 83 -7.98 -1.43 -15.30
CA GLN A 83 -8.54 -2.48 -16.18
C GLN A 83 -7.62 -3.69 -16.35
N HIS A 84 -6.52 -3.76 -15.60
CA HIS A 84 -5.62 -4.90 -15.68
C HIS A 84 -6.32 -6.18 -15.19
N ASP A 85 -6.41 -7.18 -16.07
CA ASP A 85 -7.01 -8.48 -15.80
C ASP A 85 -5.92 -9.55 -15.64
N PRO A 86 -5.60 -9.99 -14.41
CA PRO A 86 -4.63 -11.06 -14.19
C PRO A 86 -5.02 -12.43 -14.77
N ALA A 87 -6.30 -12.66 -15.12
CA ALA A 87 -6.74 -13.89 -15.77
C ALA A 87 -6.48 -13.89 -17.29
N ASN A 88 -6.11 -12.75 -17.87
CA ASN A 88 -5.81 -12.64 -19.29
C ASN A 88 -4.48 -13.33 -19.63
N GLN A 89 -4.54 -14.33 -20.51
CA GLN A 89 -3.37 -15.11 -20.97
C GLN A 89 -2.28 -14.30 -21.69
N HIS A 90 -2.59 -13.07 -22.12
CA HIS A 90 -1.64 -12.18 -22.78
C HIS A 90 -0.90 -11.26 -21.78
N GLU A 91 -1.37 -11.19 -20.54
CA GLU A 91 -0.71 -10.44 -19.46
C GLU A 91 0.48 -11.24 -18.89
N ARG A 92 1.36 -10.54 -18.18
CA ARG A 92 2.51 -11.16 -17.50
C ARG A 92 2.49 -10.97 -15.99
N ARG A 93 1.54 -10.20 -15.48
CA ARG A 93 1.40 -9.83 -14.06
C ARG A 93 0.23 -10.58 -13.41
N TYR A 94 0.30 -11.91 -13.44
CA TYR A 94 -0.82 -12.80 -13.04
C TYR A 94 -1.28 -12.68 -11.58
N LEU A 95 -0.48 -12.04 -10.71
CA LEU A 95 -0.78 -11.85 -9.29
C LEU A 95 -1.10 -10.39 -8.95
N HIS A 96 -1.33 -9.54 -9.96
CA HIS A 96 -1.71 -8.14 -9.79
C HIS A 96 -3.09 -7.89 -10.36
N GLY A 97 -3.96 -7.24 -9.60
CA GLY A 97 -5.14 -6.55 -10.15
C GLY A 97 -4.72 -5.16 -10.60
N ALA A 98 -5.37 -4.13 -10.06
CA ALA A 98 -5.00 -2.74 -10.28
C ALA A 98 -3.75 -2.33 -9.47
N ALA A 99 -2.57 -2.72 -9.95
CA ALA A 99 -1.28 -2.40 -9.32
C ALA A 99 -0.18 -2.05 -10.34
N CYS A 100 0.47 -0.90 -10.15
CA CYS A 100 1.65 -0.48 -10.91
C CYS A 100 2.58 0.42 -10.08
N HIS A 101 3.69 0.87 -10.66
CA HIS A 101 4.64 1.81 -10.03
C HIS A 101 4.04 3.19 -9.71
N GLY A 102 2.92 3.56 -10.34
CA GLY A 102 2.23 4.81 -10.04
C GLY A 102 1.31 4.75 -8.83
N CYS A 103 1.07 3.57 -8.23
CA CYS A 103 0.11 3.44 -7.11
C CYS A 103 0.56 2.48 -6.00
N LEU A 104 0.93 1.24 -6.32
CA LEU A 104 1.13 0.19 -5.31
C LEU A 104 2.53 -0.42 -5.28
N LEU A 105 3.33 -0.34 -6.34
CA LEU A 105 4.64 -0.99 -6.34
C LEU A 105 5.68 -0.12 -5.62
N ILE A 106 5.97 -0.47 -4.37
CA ILE A 106 7.05 0.11 -3.54
C ILE A 106 8.38 -0.64 -3.70
N SER A 107 9.41 -0.25 -2.94
CA SER A 107 10.71 -0.94 -2.91
C SER A 107 10.55 -2.41 -2.51
N GLU A 108 11.31 -3.30 -3.15
CA GLU A 108 11.31 -4.73 -2.79
C GLU A 108 11.77 -4.98 -1.36
N THR A 109 12.76 -4.21 -0.90
CA THR A 109 13.29 -4.29 0.47
C THR A 109 12.28 -3.93 1.55
N SER A 110 11.16 -3.31 1.16
CA SER A 110 10.09 -2.87 2.05
C SER A 110 8.97 -3.90 2.19
N CYS A 111 8.82 -4.83 1.24
CA CYS A 111 7.69 -5.75 1.15
C CYS A 111 8.12 -7.18 1.48
N GLU A 112 7.55 -7.78 2.53
CA GLU A 112 7.81 -9.19 2.89
C GLU A 112 7.13 -10.21 1.95
N GLN A 113 6.23 -9.77 1.06
CA GLN A 113 5.44 -10.61 0.15
C GLN A 113 5.87 -10.45 -1.33
N HIS A 114 7.12 -10.02 -1.58
CA HIS A 114 7.71 -9.90 -2.93
C HIS A 114 6.92 -9.05 -3.94
N LYS A 115 6.08 -8.12 -3.44
CA LYS A 115 5.18 -7.26 -4.23
C LYS A 115 4.14 -8.05 -5.04
N GLU A 116 3.74 -9.24 -4.61
CA GLU A 116 2.68 -10.05 -5.24
C GLU A 116 1.32 -9.84 -4.55
N PHE A 117 0.21 -10.24 -5.18
CA PHE A 117 -1.15 -10.14 -4.61
C PHE A 117 -1.55 -8.69 -4.26
N LEU A 118 -1.32 -7.79 -5.22
CA LEU A 118 -1.61 -6.36 -5.09
C LEU A 118 -2.76 -5.95 -6.00
N ASP A 119 -3.72 -5.23 -5.43
CA ASP A 119 -4.85 -4.66 -6.14
C ASP A 119 -5.46 -3.51 -5.33
N ARG A 120 -5.33 -2.27 -5.84
CA ARG A 120 -5.87 -1.10 -5.11
C ARG A 120 -7.39 -1.01 -5.22
N ALA A 121 -8.01 -1.67 -6.19
CA ALA A 121 -9.46 -1.73 -6.31
C ALA A 121 -10.11 -2.43 -5.11
N LEU A 122 -9.38 -3.29 -4.40
CA LEU A 122 -9.83 -3.89 -3.14
C LEU A 122 -9.74 -2.94 -1.94
N VAL A 123 -9.04 -1.80 -2.07
CA VAL A 123 -8.84 -0.83 -0.99
C VAL A 123 -9.73 0.38 -1.19
N VAL A 124 -9.73 0.97 -2.39
CA VAL A 124 -10.43 2.22 -2.76
C VAL A 124 -11.06 2.07 -4.15
N PRO A 125 -12.10 2.86 -4.47
CA PRO A 125 -12.68 2.82 -5.81
C PRO A 125 -11.66 3.28 -6.86
N THR A 126 -11.69 2.64 -8.03
CA THR A 126 -10.90 3.02 -9.21
C THR A 126 -11.81 3.50 -10.34
N VAL A 127 -11.23 3.98 -11.43
CA VAL A 127 -12.00 4.45 -12.60
C VAL A 127 -12.86 3.35 -13.25
N ASP A 128 -12.49 2.07 -13.10
CA ASP A 128 -13.27 0.94 -13.62
C ASP A 128 -14.49 0.60 -12.76
N SER A 129 -14.59 1.18 -11.55
CA SER A 129 -15.79 1.19 -10.68
C SER A 129 -16.37 -0.19 -10.37
N LEU A 130 -15.54 -1.10 -9.86
CA LEU A 130 -15.92 -2.50 -9.60
C LEU A 130 -16.81 -2.70 -8.36
N GLY A 131 -16.86 -1.75 -7.41
CA GLY A 131 -17.66 -1.87 -6.19
C GLY A 131 -17.16 -2.93 -5.21
N ILE A 132 -15.87 -3.26 -5.26
CA ILE A 132 -15.21 -4.30 -4.45
C ILE A 132 -14.29 -3.71 -3.38
N GLU A 133 -14.21 -2.39 -3.30
CA GLU A 133 -13.37 -1.67 -2.36
C GLU A 133 -13.80 -1.88 -0.91
N PHE A 134 -12.84 -1.94 -0.01
CA PHE A 134 -13.12 -1.95 1.43
C PHE A 134 -13.48 -0.56 1.96
N PHE A 135 -12.76 0.48 1.50
CA PHE A 135 -13.03 1.87 1.85
C PHE A 135 -13.81 2.53 0.70
N GLY A 136 -15.13 2.56 0.82
CA GLY A 136 -16.01 3.25 -0.13
C GLY A 136 -15.89 4.79 -0.04
N ARG A 137 -16.50 5.49 -1.02
CA ARG A 137 -16.57 6.96 -0.99
C ARG A 137 -17.47 7.44 0.16
N SER A 138 -16.93 8.30 1.02
CA SER A 138 -17.67 9.04 2.05
C SER A 138 -18.46 10.20 1.47
#